data_AF-A0A2L0PMU2-F1
#
_entry.id   AF-A0A2L0PMU2-F1
#
_cell.length_a   1.000
_cell.length_b   1.000
_cell.length_c   1.000
_cell.angle_alpha   90.00
_cell.angle_beta   90.00
_cell.angle_gamma   90.00
#
_symmetry.space_group_name_H-M   'P 1'
#
loop_
_entity.id
_entity.type
_entity.pdbx_description
1 polymer ?
#
loop_
_entity_poly.entity_id
_entity_poly.type
_entity_poly.pdbx_seq_one_letter_code
_entity_poly.pdbx_strand_id
1 'polypeptide(L)'
;MAKYQGQVAAWQEAKGFGFITPLSGGKQVFFHANTWVNDAIQIVVGTQVKYDLSTDNKSRVCAVNVEPVPLLLDGETIVATFKQWSPDGQLGLLVNEDHPNTKILLPKSVWQGEPLHVGHRIQGTLKLHQSGSWVLLQPSLVTAKSMKAEKEALAQKHQAASLKQVQAAQIRTSATDHSLEKDMVWRENMSLKGVVSQWQDDKGFGFLQVEPNKPRVFFHISDYIEFDGRPENGMVVQFVLRQGDAGQWRAGSVQCVQKPTAQKRLQSDGRHKNQNQGDVGTVGSMVFVVVLGLLFVGALAYFSEILAVWSLVMSILSFSAYSSDKKAALRKTWRVSENRLHFQDLLGGWPGGLLARHVWRHKVSKTSFVITFWLTVVLNILAMVWIWRHLGEILPTFI
;
A
#
# COMPACT_ATOMS: atom_id res chain seq x y z
N MET A 1 15.82 15.55 -24.57
CA MET A 1 16.37 15.68 -23.20
C MET A 1 15.20 15.60 -22.24
N ALA A 2 15.21 14.62 -21.33
CA ALA A 2 14.16 14.49 -20.31
C ALA A 2 14.18 15.73 -19.40
N LYS A 3 13.02 16.33 -19.14
CA LYS A 3 12.93 17.61 -18.41
C LYS A 3 12.79 17.49 -16.90
N TYR A 4 12.36 16.33 -16.38
CA TYR A 4 12.03 16.15 -14.97
C TYR A 4 12.63 14.86 -14.39
N GLN A 5 12.80 14.84 -13.07
CA GLN A 5 13.29 13.68 -12.31
C GLN A 5 12.43 13.43 -11.08
N GLY A 6 12.38 12.17 -10.65
CA GLY A 6 11.67 11.75 -9.46
C GLY A 6 11.96 10.29 -9.10
N GLN A 7 11.27 9.80 -8.09
CA GLN A 7 11.42 8.44 -7.60
C GLN A 7 10.12 7.66 -7.82
N VAL A 8 10.19 6.43 -8.30
CA VAL A 8 9.02 5.54 -8.41
C VAL A 8 8.48 5.30 -7.00
N ALA A 9 7.29 5.84 -6.72
CA ALA A 9 6.64 5.78 -5.42
C ALA A 9 5.80 4.52 -5.25
N ALA A 10 5.20 4.05 -6.34
CA ALA A 10 4.39 2.85 -6.39
C ALA A 10 4.37 2.28 -7.81
N TRP A 11 4.35 0.95 -7.92
CA TRP A 11 4.26 0.23 -9.18
C TRP A 11 3.23 -0.90 -9.05
N GLN A 12 2.29 -0.98 -9.99
CA GLN A 12 1.27 -2.02 -10.08
C GLN A 12 1.48 -2.83 -11.37
N GLU A 13 2.36 -3.83 -11.31
CA GLU A 13 2.76 -4.65 -12.45
C GLU A 13 1.57 -5.30 -13.16
N ALA A 14 0.64 -5.90 -12.40
CA ALA A 14 -0.56 -6.56 -12.94
C ALA A 14 -1.50 -5.62 -13.71
N LYS A 15 -1.45 -4.31 -13.44
CA LYS A 15 -2.27 -3.29 -14.13
C LYS A 15 -1.47 -2.41 -15.07
N GLY A 16 -0.15 -2.60 -15.13
CA GLY A 16 0.75 -1.86 -16.00
C GLY A 16 0.83 -0.35 -15.72
N PHE A 17 0.71 0.10 -14.47
CA PHE A 17 0.87 1.53 -14.17
C PHE A 17 1.53 1.79 -12.81
N GLY A 18 2.06 3.01 -12.63
CA GLY A 18 2.70 3.44 -11.39
C GLY A 18 2.61 4.94 -11.14
N PHE A 19 3.28 5.37 -10.08
CA PHE A 19 3.38 6.75 -9.66
C PHE A 19 4.83 7.14 -9.38
N ILE A 20 5.20 8.37 -9.75
CA ILE A 20 6.51 8.97 -9.52
C ILE A 20 6.33 10.14 -8.55
N THR A 21 7.11 10.17 -7.47
CA THR A 21 7.25 11.35 -6.61
C THR A 21 8.30 12.28 -7.22
N PRO A 22 7.94 13.49 -7.68
CA PRO A 22 8.91 14.42 -8.27
C PRO A 22 9.98 14.83 -7.27
N LEU A 23 11.23 14.90 -7.71
CA LEU A 23 12.35 15.34 -6.87
C LEU A 23 12.23 16.84 -6.50
N SER A 24 11.58 17.63 -7.35
CA SER A 24 11.25 19.04 -7.07
C SER A 24 10.18 19.22 -5.98
N GLY A 25 9.62 18.14 -5.45
CA GLY A 25 8.42 18.16 -4.61
C GLY A 25 7.14 18.36 -5.42
N GLY A 26 5.99 18.13 -4.78
CA GLY A 26 4.66 18.28 -5.37
C GLY A 26 3.80 17.01 -5.34
N LYS A 27 2.72 17.01 -6.14
CA LYS A 27 1.82 15.85 -6.27
C LYS A 27 2.50 14.74 -7.07
N GLN A 28 2.20 13.48 -6.71
CA GLN A 28 2.69 12.32 -7.46
C GLN A 28 2.18 12.34 -8.90
N VAL A 29 3.06 11.96 -9.83
CA VAL A 29 2.79 11.94 -11.27
C VAL A 29 2.53 10.51 -11.71
N PHE A 30 1.44 10.30 -12.43
CA PHE A 30 1.04 8.99 -12.95
C PHE A 30 1.86 8.61 -14.19
N PHE A 31 2.24 7.33 -14.32
CA PHE A 31 2.86 6.79 -15.56
C PHE A 31 2.37 5.38 -15.86
N HIS A 32 2.52 4.93 -17.11
CA HIS A 32 2.09 3.62 -17.60
C HIS A 32 3.31 2.74 -17.94
N ALA A 33 3.17 1.42 -17.97
CA ALA A 33 4.22 0.48 -18.37
C ALA A 33 4.79 0.84 -19.73
N ASN A 34 3.91 1.10 -20.69
CA ASN A 34 4.26 1.45 -22.07
C ASN A 34 5.02 2.77 -22.22
N THR A 35 5.10 3.60 -21.16
CA THR A 35 5.93 4.81 -21.19
C THR A 35 7.31 4.58 -20.60
N TRP A 36 7.58 3.40 -20.05
CA TRP A 36 8.89 2.98 -19.58
C TRP A 36 9.82 2.71 -20.75
N VAL A 37 10.95 3.38 -20.76
CA VAL A 37 12.00 3.20 -21.76
C VAL A 37 13.00 2.22 -21.19
N ASN A 38 13.25 1.14 -21.94
CA ASN A 38 14.13 0.02 -21.63
C ASN A 38 13.47 -1.11 -20.80
N ASP A 39 12.78 -2.01 -21.49
CA ASP A 39 12.08 -3.19 -20.93
C ASP A 39 13.02 -4.18 -20.22
N ALA A 40 14.34 -4.07 -20.41
CA ALA A 40 15.31 -4.93 -19.73
C ALA A 40 15.45 -4.62 -18.24
N ILE A 41 15.04 -3.41 -17.80
CA ILE A 41 15.13 -2.97 -16.41
C ILE A 41 13.74 -3.02 -15.79
N GLN A 42 13.56 -3.91 -14.81
CA GLN A 42 12.30 -4.04 -14.09
C GLN A 42 11.98 -2.76 -13.31
N ILE A 43 10.71 -2.37 -13.32
CA ILE A 43 10.22 -1.20 -12.58
C ILE A 43 10.16 -1.56 -11.09
N VAL A 44 11.08 -1.00 -10.32
CA VAL A 44 11.18 -1.22 -8.88
C VAL A 44 10.76 0.06 -8.15
N VAL A 45 9.96 -0.08 -7.08
CA VAL A 45 9.61 1.04 -6.20
C VAL A 45 10.86 1.53 -5.49
N GLY A 46 11.07 2.85 -5.48
CA GLY A 46 12.27 3.49 -4.97
C GLY A 46 13.31 3.80 -6.05
N THR A 47 13.15 3.29 -7.28
CA THR A 47 14.05 3.60 -8.40
C THR A 47 13.95 5.07 -8.78
N GLN A 48 15.10 5.72 -8.94
CA GLN A 48 15.18 7.08 -9.48
C GLN A 48 14.92 7.02 -10.98
N VAL A 49 14.12 7.94 -11.50
CA VAL A 49 13.70 7.97 -12.90
C VAL A 49 13.76 9.39 -13.43
N LYS A 50 14.03 9.52 -14.73
CA LYS A 50 13.86 10.75 -15.50
C LYS A 50 12.67 10.59 -16.43
N TYR A 51 11.93 11.67 -16.67
CA TYR A 51 10.70 11.63 -17.44
C TYR A 51 10.33 13.00 -18.03
N ASP A 52 9.42 13.00 -19.00
CA ASP A 52 8.77 14.18 -19.54
C ASP A 52 7.31 14.25 -19.08
N LEU A 53 6.78 15.46 -18.88
CA LEU A 53 5.38 15.67 -18.53
C LEU A 53 4.53 15.81 -19.78
N SER A 54 3.38 15.13 -19.79
CA SER A 54 2.35 15.23 -20.81
C SER A 54 0.96 15.24 -20.16
N THR A 55 -0.08 15.42 -20.97
CA THR A 55 -1.48 15.39 -20.54
C THR A 55 -2.20 14.27 -21.29
N ASP A 56 -2.92 13.42 -20.55
CA ASP A 56 -3.71 12.33 -21.15
C ASP A 56 -5.01 12.83 -21.82
N ASN A 57 -5.72 11.94 -22.53
CA ASN A 57 -7.01 12.23 -23.17
C ASN A 57 -8.14 12.61 -22.20
N LYS A 58 -7.90 12.56 -20.88
CA LYS A 58 -8.83 12.95 -19.81
C LYS A 58 -8.33 14.21 -19.08
N SER A 59 -7.42 14.96 -19.69
CA SER A 59 -6.83 16.21 -19.17
C SER A 59 -6.06 16.03 -17.84
N ARG A 60 -5.51 14.85 -17.57
CA ARG A 60 -4.69 14.57 -16.37
C ARG A 60 -3.21 14.59 -16.73
N VAL A 61 -2.40 15.17 -15.84
CA VAL A 61 -0.94 15.20 -15.97
C VAL A 61 -0.36 13.80 -15.77
N CYS A 62 0.45 13.34 -16.72
CA CYS A 62 1.13 12.06 -16.69
C CYS A 62 2.61 12.18 -17.13
N ALA A 63 3.41 11.19 -16.77
CA ALA A 63 4.81 11.07 -17.17
C ALA A 63 4.93 10.14 -18.39
N VAL A 64 5.67 10.61 -19.38
CA VAL A 64 6.03 9.90 -20.61
C VAL A 64 7.55 9.82 -20.73
N ASN A 65 8.07 8.91 -21.56
CA ASN A 65 9.52 8.66 -21.71
C ASN A 65 10.20 8.43 -20.35
N VAL A 66 9.61 7.59 -19.51
CA VAL A 66 10.12 7.30 -18.16
C VAL A 66 11.30 6.36 -18.29
N GLU A 67 12.50 6.83 -17.95
CA GLU A 67 13.71 6.00 -17.99
C GLU A 67 14.28 5.87 -16.57
N PRO A 68 14.67 4.66 -16.14
CA PRO A 68 15.40 4.49 -14.90
C PRO A 68 16.73 5.21 -14.99
N VAL A 69 17.01 6.03 -13.97
CA VAL A 69 18.34 6.54 -13.70
C VAL A 69 19.07 5.43 -12.94
N PRO A 70 20.20 4.90 -13.45
CA PRO A 70 21.01 3.91 -12.75
C PRO A 70 21.24 4.38 -11.31
N LEU A 71 21.27 3.53 -10.29
CA LEU A 71 21.65 4.00 -8.95
C LEU A 71 23.18 4.05 -8.89
N LEU A 72 23.76 5.21 -8.58
CA LEU A 72 25.21 5.31 -8.34
C LEU A 72 25.58 4.43 -7.15
N LEU A 73 26.41 3.42 -7.36
CA LEU A 73 26.91 2.54 -6.31
C LEU A 73 28.31 2.98 -5.85
N ASP A 74 28.58 2.78 -4.56
CA ASP A 74 29.94 2.94 -4.03
C ASP A 74 30.87 1.90 -4.68
N GLY A 75 31.98 2.35 -5.24
CA GLY A 75 32.91 1.53 -6.04
C GLY A 75 32.54 1.40 -7.52
N GLU A 76 31.46 2.01 -8.01
CA GLU A 76 31.09 1.97 -9.42
C GLU A 76 32.03 2.83 -10.27
N THR A 77 32.44 2.32 -11.44
CA THR A 77 33.20 3.13 -12.39
C THR A 77 32.24 3.91 -13.27
N ILE A 78 32.32 5.24 -13.23
CA ILE A 78 31.45 6.11 -14.01
C ILE A 78 32.26 7.03 -14.92
N VAL A 79 31.61 7.51 -15.98
CA VAL A 79 32.14 8.61 -16.80
C VAL A 79 31.36 9.88 -16.47
N ALA A 80 32.05 10.95 -16.12
CA ALA A 80 31.45 12.24 -15.81
C ALA A 80 32.17 13.38 -16.53
N THR A 81 31.44 14.45 -16.83
CA THR A 81 31.94 15.61 -17.58
C THR A 81 32.34 16.69 -16.60
N PHE A 82 33.57 17.18 -16.74
CA PHE A 82 34.10 18.27 -15.93
C PHE A 82 33.41 19.60 -16.26
N LYS A 83 32.91 20.29 -15.23
CA LYS A 83 32.20 21.57 -15.37
C LYS A 83 33.01 22.76 -14.91
N GLN A 84 33.55 22.72 -13.70
CA GLN A 84 34.26 23.87 -13.12
C GLN A 84 35.09 23.46 -11.90
N TRP A 85 36.09 24.26 -11.55
CA TRP A 85 36.73 24.21 -10.24
C TRP A 85 35.93 25.04 -9.22
N SER A 86 35.99 24.65 -7.96
CA SER A 86 35.54 25.45 -6.82
C SER A 86 36.35 26.76 -6.72
N PRO A 87 35.83 27.80 -6.04
CA PRO A 87 36.51 29.09 -5.94
C PRO A 87 37.93 29.03 -5.33
N ASP A 88 38.18 28.05 -4.46
CA ASP A 88 39.49 27.76 -3.85
C ASP A 88 40.42 26.91 -4.74
N GLY A 89 39.93 26.44 -5.89
CA GLY A 89 40.66 25.62 -6.84
C GLY A 89 40.99 24.20 -6.37
N GLN A 90 40.40 23.72 -5.25
CA GLN A 90 40.72 22.43 -4.65
C GLN A 90 39.81 21.29 -5.12
N LEU A 91 38.56 21.59 -5.51
CA LEU A 91 37.55 20.60 -5.87
C LEU A 91 36.97 20.89 -7.25
N GLY A 92 37.01 19.91 -8.13
CA GLY A 92 36.38 19.93 -9.44
C GLY A 92 34.94 19.44 -9.33
N LEU A 93 33.99 20.17 -9.92
CA LEU A 93 32.62 19.71 -10.07
C LEU A 93 32.50 18.90 -11.37
N LEU A 94 32.09 17.65 -11.22
CA LEU A 94 31.75 16.74 -12.29
C LEU A 94 30.24 16.56 -12.35
N VAL A 95 29.72 16.50 -13.57
CA VAL A 95 28.32 16.20 -13.84
C VAL A 95 28.25 14.97 -14.73
N ASN A 96 27.53 13.96 -14.28
CA ASN A 96 27.26 12.77 -15.06
C ASN A 96 25.96 12.98 -15.87
N GLU A 97 25.93 12.50 -17.11
CA GLU A 97 24.81 12.71 -18.04
C GLU A 97 23.53 11.98 -17.59
N ASP A 98 23.69 10.79 -16.99
CA ASP A 98 22.60 10.01 -16.42
C ASP A 98 22.13 10.61 -15.08
N HIS A 99 23.02 11.36 -14.42
CA HIS A 99 22.82 11.94 -13.08
C HIS A 99 23.05 13.47 -13.02
N PRO A 100 22.30 14.29 -13.76
CA PRO A 100 22.56 15.73 -13.87
C PRO A 100 22.41 16.49 -12.54
N ASN A 101 21.62 15.96 -11.60
CA ASN A 101 21.41 16.56 -10.28
C ASN A 101 22.36 16.03 -9.19
N THR A 102 23.21 15.05 -9.52
CA THR A 102 24.20 14.54 -8.57
C THR A 102 25.51 15.29 -8.72
N LYS A 103 25.93 15.96 -7.65
CA LYS A 103 27.23 16.63 -7.59
C LYS A 103 28.30 15.59 -7.30
N ILE A 104 29.18 15.36 -8.26
CA ILE A 104 30.35 14.49 -8.09
C ILE A 104 31.57 15.40 -7.96
N LEU A 105 32.36 15.19 -6.92
CA LEU A 105 33.53 16.00 -6.60
C LEU A 105 34.80 15.30 -7.04
N LEU A 106 35.70 16.05 -7.68
CA LEU A 106 37.03 15.63 -8.07
C LEU A 106 38.07 16.40 -7.24
N PRO A 107 38.70 15.78 -6.24
CA PRO A 107 39.77 16.44 -5.51
C PRO A 107 40.97 16.68 -6.43
N LYS A 108 41.48 17.90 -6.48
CA LYS A 108 42.63 18.27 -7.31
C LYS A 108 43.87 17.41 -7.00
N SER A 109 44.04 17.00 -5.74
CA SER A 109 45.12 16.13 -5.29
C SER A 109 45.13 14.74 -5.94
N VAL A 110 43.98 14.28 -6.44
CA VAL A 110 43.84 12.95 -7.07
C VAL A 110 43.98 13.04 -8.60
N TRP A 111 43.96 14.26 -9.16
CA TRP A 111 44.16 14.48 -10.59
C TRP A 111 45.64 14.66 -10.92
N GLN A 112 46.21 13.71 -11.67
CA GLN A 112 47.62 13.72 -12.10
C GLN A 112 47.79 13.98 -13.61
N GLY A 113 46.69 14.25 -14.33
CA GLY A 113 46.70 14.45 -15.77
C GLY A 113 46.92 15.91 -16.19
N GLU A 114 46.80 16.15 -17.50
CA GLU A 114 46.84 17.50 -18.09
C GLU A 114 45.76 18.43 -17.52
N PRO A 115 45.91 19.76 -17.66
CA PRO A 115 44.92 20.72 -17.18
C PRO A 115 43.51 20.39 -17.65
N LEU A 116 42.57 20.30 -16.70
CA LEU A 116 41.19 20.02 -17.01
C LEU A 116 40.48 21.25 -17.57
N HIS A 117 39.89 21.08 -18.74
CA HIS A 117 39.00 22.07 -19.36
C HIS A 117 37.55 21.63 -19.25
N VAL A 118 36.64 22.62 -19.23
CA VAL A 118 35.20 22.40 -19.22
C VAL A 118 34.81 21.51 -20.42
N GLY A 119 34.10 20.42 -20.16
CA GLY A 119 33.69 19.45 -21.19
C GLY A 119 34.56 18.20 -21.29
N HIS A 120 35.71 18.14 -20.62
CA HIS A 120 36.50 16.90 -20.56
C HIS A 120 35.71 15.77 -19.88
N ARG A 121 35.71 14.59 -20.51
CA ARG A 121 35.08 13.37 -19.97
C ARG A 121 36.11 12.59 -19.16
N ILE A 122 35.81 12.40 -17.88
CA ILE A 122 36.67 11.76 -16.91
C ILE A 122 36.00 10.48 -16.46
N GLN A 123 36.73 9.37 -16.52
CA GLN A 123 36.33 8.10 -15.95
C GLN A 123 37.01 7.91 -14.61
N GLY A 124 36.28 7.40 -13.62
CA GLY A 124 36.87 7.07 -12.34
C GLY A 124 35.92 6.25 -11.49
N THR A 125 36.45 5.77 -10.38
CA THR A 125 35.72 4.98 -9.39
C THR A 125 35.03 5.91 -8.43
N LEU A 126 33.72 5.80 -8.33
CA LEU A 126 32.90 6.58 -7.43
C LEU A 126 33.09 6.08 -6.00
N LYS A 127 33.25 7.00 -5.05
CA LYS A 127 33.28 6.69 -3.63
C LYS A 127 32.39 7.62 -2.83
N LEU A 128 31.58 7.08 -1.92
CA LEU A 128 30.78 7.89 -1.02
C LEU A 128 31.64 8.38 0.15
N HIS A 129 31.83 9.70 0.26
CA HIS A 129 32.54 10.29 1.38
C HIS A 129 31.65 10.36 2.62
N GLN A 130 32.23 10.37 3.82
CA GLN A 130 31.49 10.44 5.10
C GLN A 130 30.58 11.69 5.21
N SER A 131 30.88 12.75 4.44
CA SER A 131 30.04 13.94 4.32
C SER A 131 28.78 13.75 3.48
N GLY A 132 28.54 12.54 2.95
CA GLY A 132 27.43 12.24 2.03
C GLY A 132 27.63 12.76 0.61
N SER A 133 28.83 13.25 0.27
CA SER A 133 29.17 13.71 -1.08
C SER A 133 29.84 12.60 -1.89
N TRP A 134 29.51 12.50 -3.17
CA TRP A 134 30.18 11.59 -4.09
C TRP A 134 31.52 12.14 -4.52
N VAL A 135 32.57 11.33 -4.41
CA VAL A 135 33.94 11.67 -4.78
C VAL A 135 34.41 10.72 -5.87
N LEU A 136 34.98 11.27 -6.94
CA LEU A 136 35.59 10.47 -8.00
C LEU A 136 37.06 10.19 -7.65
N LEU A 137 37.41 8.91 -7.56
CA LEU A 137 38.77 8.43 -7.32
C LEU A 137 39.35 7.79 -8.58
N GLN A 138 40.68 7.70 -8.64
CA GLN A 138 41.42 7.16 -9.78
C GLN A 138 40.97 7.75 -11.13
N PRO A 139 40.88 9.10 -11.24
CA PRO A 139 40.35 9.76 -12.41
C PRO A 139 41.31 9.57 -13.60
N SER A 140 40.77 9.22 -14.75
CA SER A 140 41.50 9.05 -16.01
C SER A 140 40.71 9.70 -17.15
N LEU A 141 41.42 10.28 -18.13
CA LEU A 141 40.78 10.94 -19.26
C LEU A 141 40.27 9.91 -20.25
N VAL A 142 38.97 9.96 -20.58
CA VAL A 142 38.40 9.08 -21.60
C VAL A 142 38.77 9.62 -22.97
N THR A 143 39.74 8.99 -23.63
CA THR A 143 40.10 9.31 -25.02
C THR A 143 39.25 8.49 -26.00
N ALA A 144 39.02 9.01 -27.21
CA ALA A 144 38.19 8.35 -28.23
C ALA A 144 38.63 6.90 -28.59
N LYS A 145 39.87 6.52 -28.25
CA LYS A 145 40.43 5.19 -28.48
C LYS A 145 39.91 4.13 -27.49
N SER A 146 39.58 4.50 -26.24
CA SER A 146 39.10 3.55 -25.21
C SER A 146 37.63 3.15 -25.42
N MET A 147 36.81 4.05 -25.95
CA MET A 147 35.39 3.81 -26.25
C MET A 147 35.13 2.69 -27.27
N LYS A 148 36.06 2.47 -28.21
CA LYS A 148 35.94 1.42 -29.23
C LYS A 148 36.23 0.03 -28.64
N ALA A 149 37.24 -0.06 -27.79
CA ALA A 149 37.62 -1.31 -27.12
C ALA A 149 36.54 -1.79 -26.12
N GLU A 150 35.87 -0.87 -25.43
CA GLU A 150 34.82 -1.22 -24.46
C GLU A 150 33.53 -1.74 -25.12
N LYS A 151 33.13 -1.16 -26.27
CA LYS A 151 32.00 -1.68 -27.06
C LYS A 151 32.25 -3.08 -27.60
N GLU A 152 33.49 -3.37 -28.03
CA GLU A 152 33.88 -4.69 -28.52
C GLU A 152 33.92 -5.73 -27.37
N ALA A 153 34.38 -5.34 -26.18
CA ALA A 153 34.39 -6.21 -24.99
C ALA A 153 32.98 -6.51 -24.43
N LEU A 154 32.06 -5.52 -24.46
CA LEU A 154 30.69 -5.71 -24.00
C LEU A 154 29.91 -6.67 -24.93
N ALA A 155 30.13 -6.57 -26.24
CA ALA A 155 29.56 -7.49 -27.22
C ALA A 155 29.98 -8.95 -26.96
N GLN A 156 31.26 -9.18 -26.64
CA GLN A 156 31.77 -10.51 -26.30
C GLN A 156 31.22 -11.04 -24.97
N LYS A 157 30.99 -10.17 -23.99
CA LYS A 157 30.42 -10.54 -22.69
C LYS A 157 28.96 -10.99 -22.78
N HIS A 158 28.15 -10.32 -23.61
CA HIS A 158 26.77 -10.74 -23.89
C HIS A 158 26.71 -12.09 -24.61
N GLN A 159 27.66 -12.36 -25.50
CA GLN A 159 27.75 -13.62 -26.24
C GLN A 159 28.22 -14.80 -25.37
N ALA A 160 29.06 -14.55 -24.35
CA ALA A 160 29.47 -15.57 -23.37
C ALA A 160 28.37 -15.86 -22.32
N ALA A 161 27.53 -14.87 -21.98
CA ALA A 161 26.43 -15.03 -21.04
C ALA A 161 25.29 -15.91 -21.59
N SER A 162 25.00 -15.81 -22.89
CA SER A 162 24.00 -16.67 -23.55
C SER A 162 24.44 -18.14 -23.59
N LEU A 163 25.73 -18.41 -23.81
CA LEU A 163 26.29 -19.77 -23.79
C LEU A 163 26.23 -20.43 -22.40
N LYS A 164 26.43 -19.66 -21.31
CA LYS A 164 26.33 -20.18 -19.94
C LYS A 164 24.89 -20.50 -19.52
N GLN A 165 23.89 -19.78 -20.01
CA GLN A 165 22.49 -20.07 -19.72
C GLN A 165 21.98 -21.35 -20.41
N VAL A 166 22.49 -21.65 -21.61
CA VAL A 166 22.15 -22.90 -22.31
C VAL A 166 22.75 -24.12 -21.62
N GLN A 167 23.97 -24.01 -21.05
CA GLN A 167 24.59 -25.11 -20.27
C GLN A 167 23.97 -25.31 -18.88
N ALA A 168 23.52 -24.25 -18.21
CA ALA A 168 22.88 -24.36 -16.89
C ALA A 168 21.49 -25.03 -16.94
N ALA A 169 20.82 -25.03 -18.10
CA ALA A 169 19.54 -25.71 -18.30
C ALA A 169 19.67 -27.24 -18.37
N GLN A 170 20.85 -27.79 -18.69
CA GLN A 170 21.09 -29.24 -18.79
C GLN A 170 21.56 -29.91 -17.48
N ILE A 171 21.88 -29.14 -16.42
CA ILE A 171 22.41 -29.68 -15.16
C ILE A 171 21.34 -29.78 -14.05
N ARG A 172 20.14 -29.21 -14.23
CA ARG A 172 19.06 -29.20 -13.21
C ARG A 172 18.30 -30.53 -13.03
N THR A 173 18.74 -31.62 -13.64
CA THR A 173 18.30 -32.98 -13.33
C THR A 173 19.40 -33.76 -12.62
N SER A 174 19.70 -33.43 -11.36
CA SER A 174 20.17 -34.36 -10.32
C SER A 174 20.61 -33.60 -9.06
N ALA A 175 20.34 -34.19 -7.89
CA ALA A 175 20.73 -33.75 -6.53
C ALA A 175 19.97 -32.50 -6.02
N THR A 176 18.92 -32.61 -5.18
CA THR A 176 18.90 -33.08 -3.78
C THR A 176 20.13 -32.67 -2.98
N ASP A 177 20.00 -31.65 -2.13
CA ASP A 177 20.71 -31.66 -0.86
C ASP A 177 19.91 -30.96 0.24
N HIS A 178 19.54 -31.77 1.23
CA HIS A 178 18.94 -31.42 2.50
C HIS A 178 20.08 -31.44 3.52
N SER A 179 20.72 -30.30 3.78
CA SER A 179 21.45 -30.09 5.03
C SER A 179 22.00 -28.66 5.06
N LEU A 180 21.57 -27.88 6.06
CA LEU A 180 22.13 -26.62 6.61
C LEU A 180 21.02 -25.63 7.02
N GLU A 181 20.05 -26.07 7.82
CA GLU A 181 19.19 -25.17 8.60
C GLU A 181 19.40 -25.51 10.08
N LYS A 182 20.46 -24.96 10.68
CA LYS A 182 20.63 -25.00 12.13
C LYS A 182 21.08 -23.63 12.62
N ASP A 183 20.18 -23.01 13.38
CA ASP A 183 20.30 -21.78 14.16
C ASP A 183 20.53 -20.47 13.40
N MET A 184 19.51 -20.06 12.64
CA MET A 184 19.44 -18.71 12.08
C MET A 184 19.11 -17.68 13.18
N VAL A 185 20.07 -16.82 13.49
CA VAL A 185 19.91 -15.67 14.40
C VAL A 185 19.25 -14.53 13.65
N TRP A 186 18.11 -14.04 14.15
CA TRP A 186 17.36 -12.95 13.54
C TRP A 186 18.13 -11.62 13.59
N ARG A 187 18.17 -10.91 12.46
CA ARG A 187 18.80 -9.59 12.32
C ARG A 187 17.82 -8.61 11.67
N GLU A 188 17.97 -7.33 12.00
CA GLU A 188 17.21 -6.27 11.36
C GLU A 188 17.49 -6.20 9.84
N ASN A 189 16.48 -5.84 9.06
CA ASN A 189 16.47 -5.79 7.60
C ASN A 189 16.69 -7.14 6.89
N MET A 190 16.61 -8.25 7.61
CA MET A 190 16.65 -9.58 7.02
C MET A 190 15.32 -9.92 6.37
N SER A 191 15.33 -10.40 5.12
CA SER A 191 14.12 -10.89 4.47
C SER A 191 13.84 -12.33 4.91
N LEU A 192 12.63 -12.57 5.38
CA LEU A 192 12.17 -13.87 5.86
C LEU A 192 10.86 -14.26 5.17
N LYS A 193 10.63 -15.57 5.13
CA LYS A 193 9.34 -16.15 4.77
C LYS A 193 8.69 -16.71 6.03
N GLY A 194 7.38 -16.52 6.15
CA GLY A 194 6.62 -17.04 7.28
C GLY A 194 5.16 -17.22 6.91
N VAL A 195 4.43 -17.89 7.77
CA VAL A 195 2.99 -18.12 7.60
C VAL A 195 2.23 -17.16 8.50
N VAL A 196 1.17 -16.53 7.98
CA VAL A 196 0.23 -15.76 8.79
C VAL A 196 -0.45 -16.72 9.78
N SER A 197 0.00 -16.68 11.03
CA SER A 197 -0.53 -17.52 12.10
C SER A 197 -1.88 -17.03 12.60
N GLN A 198 -2.04 -15.70 12.65
CA GLN A 198 -3.25 -15.06 13.14
C GLN A 198 -3.40 -13.66 12.53
N TRP A 199 -4.57 -13.37 11.97
CA TRP A 199 -4.96 -12.10 11.40
C TRP A 199 -6.25 -11.59 12.05
N GLN A 200 -6.23 -10.33 12.50
CA GLN A 200 -7.39 -9.59 13.02
C GLN A 200 -7.72 -8.45 12.07
N ASP A 201 -8.67 -8.71 11.17
CA ASP A 201 -9.02 -7.78 10.10
C ASP A 201 -9.70 -6.50 10.60
N ASP A 202 -10.46 -6.60 11.69
CA ASP A 202 -11.16 -5.50 12.37
C ASP A 202 -10.20 -4.49 13.00
N LYS A 203 -9.06 -4.97 13.51
CA LYS A 203 -8.02 -4.14 14.14
C LYS A 203 -6.84 -3.84 13.22
N GLY A 204 -6.78 -4.47 12.05
CA GLY A 204 -5.76 -4.24 11.03
C GLY A 204 -4.37 -4.74 11.42
N PHE A 205 -4.26 -5.81 12.22
CA PHE A 205 -2.95 -6.40 12.56
C PHE A 205 -2.97 -7.92 12.63
N GLY A 206 -1.78 -8.52 12.57
CA GLY A 206 -1.60 -9.96 12.71
C GLY A 206 -0.20 -10.37 13.14
N PHE A 207 0.01 -11.68 13.14
CA PHE A 207 1.25 -12.32 13.57
C PHE A 207 1.72 -13.36 12.55
N LEU A 208 3.01 -13.35 12.26
CA LEU A 208 3.69 -14.27 11.37
C LEU A 208 4.47 -15.30 12.19
N GLN A 209 4.34 -16.58 11.81
CA GLN A 209 5.15 -17.68 12.32
C GLN A 209 6.20 -18.01 11.26
N VAL A 210 7.48 -17.81 11.59
CA VAL A 210 8.61 -18.15 10.71
C VAL A 210 9.01 -19.61 10.94
N GLU A 211 9.24 -19.98 12.19
CA GLU A 211 9.60 -21.33 12.62
C GLU A 211 8.78 -21.71 13.87
N PRO A 212 8.34 -22.97 14.06
CA PRO A 212 7.49 -23.37 15.19
C PRO A 212 8.05 -23.02 16.58
N ASN A 213 9.38 -22.98 16.72
CA ASN A 213 10.08 -22.76 18.00
C ASN A 213 10.55 -21.31 18.21
N LYS A 214 10.22 -20.37 17.32
CA LYS A 214 10.63 -18.95 17.41
C LYS A 214 9.45 -18.05 17.81
N PRO A 215 9.72 -16.88 18.42
CA PRO A 215 8.68 -15.93 18.77
C PRO A 215 7.92 -15.44 17.52
N ARG A 216 6.66 -15.08 17.66
CA ARG A 216 5.85 -14.56 16.56
C ARG A 216 6.28 -13.16 16.16
N VAL A 217 6.27 -12.85 14.87
CA VAL A 217 6.57 -11.52 14.33
C VAL A 217 5.28 -10.74 14.15
N PHE A 218 5.18 -9.54 14.71
CA PHE A 218 3.99 -8.68 14.58
C PHE A 218 3.98 -7.96 13.23
N PHE A 219 2.81 -7.76 12.62
CA PHE A 219 2.68 -6.90 11.44
C PHE A 219 1.34 -6.17 11.38
N HIS A 220 1.33 -4.97 10.81
CA HIS A 220 0.12 -4.17 10.63
C HIS A 220 -0.35 -4.22 9.16
N ILE A 221 -1.64 -3.95 8.90
CA ILE A 221 -2.20 -3.90 7.54
C ILE A 221 -1.52 -2.83 6.68
N SER A 222 -1.00 -1.77 7.31
CA SER A 222 -0.23 -0.73 6.63
C SER A 222 1.12 -1.22 6.10
N ASP A 223 1.66 -2.30 6.68
CA ASP A 223 2.90 -2.92 6.23
C ASP A 223 2.63 -3.97 5.13
N TYR A 224 1.37 -4.29 4.85
CA TYR A 224 0.96 -5.21 3.77
C TYR A 224 0.84 -4.47 2.44
N ILE A 225 1.64 -4.88 1.46
CA ILE A 225 1.87 -4.13 0.21
C ILE A 225 0.95 -4.60 -0.94
N GLU A 226 0.20 -5.68 -0.77
CA GLU A 226 -0.57 -6.28 -1.86
C GLU A 226 -1.87 -5.53 -2.19
N PHE A 227 -2.13 -5.34 -3.49
CA PHE A 227 -3.25 -4.52 -3.99
C PHE A 227 -4.60 -5.27 -4.00
N ASP A 228 -4.61 -6.61 -3.97
CA ASP A 228 -5.81 -7.41 -4.25
C ASP A 228 -6.03 -8.54 -3.23
N GLY A 229 -6.43 -8.14 -2.02
CA GLY A 229 -6.78 -9.03 -0.92
C GLY A 229 -6.44 -8.44 0.44
N ARG A 230 -7.05 -8.99 1.50
CA ARG A 230 -6.60 -8.76 2.88
C ARG A 230 -5.78 -9.99 3.31
N PRO A 231 -4.84 -9.85 4.26
CA PRO A 231 -4.14 -11.01 4.80
C PRO A 231 -5.13 -12.02 5.38
N GLU A 232 -4.84 -13.30 5.26
CA GLU A 232 -5.64 -14.40 5.82
C GLU A 232 -4.75 -15.38 6.55
N ASN A 233 -5.30 -16.08 7.53
CA ASN A 233 -4.59 -17.12 8.26
C ASN A 233 -4.17 -18.25 7.29
N GLY A 234 -2.92 -18.68 7.40
CA GLY A 234 -2.35 -19.71 6.52
C GLY A 234 -1.74 -19.16 5.23
N MET A 235 -1.79 -17.85 4.97
CA MET A 235 -1.03 -17.25 3.86
C MET A 235 0.48 -17.36 4.11
N VAL A 236 1.23 -17.80 3.11
CA VAL A 236 2.69 -17.71 3.14
C VAL A 236 3.07 -16.32 2.64
N VAL A 237 3.74 -15.56 3.49
CA VAL A 237 4.15 -14.19 3.20
C VAL A 237 5.67 -14.05 3.28
N GLN A 238 6.21 -13.16 2.46
CA GLN A 238 7.58 -12.69 2.55
C GLN A 238 7.59 -11.28 3.12
N PHE A 239 8.55 -11.01 4.00
CA PHE A 239 8.61 -9.74 4.71
C PHE A 239 10.04 -9.42 5.11
N VAL A 240 10.26 -8.18 5.54
CA VAL A 240 11.54 -7.70 6.06
C VAL A 240 11.42 -7.52 7.57
N LEU A 241 12.31 -8.16 8.34
CA LEU A 241 12.34 -8.05 9.79
C LEU A 241 12.78 -6.63 10.22
N ARG A 242 12.03 -5.99 11.11
CA ARG A 242 12.35 -4.68 11.70
C ARG A 242 12.29 -4.75 13.23
N GLN A 243 13.08 -3.93 13.89
CA GLN A 243 13.05 -3.84 15.35
C GLN A 243 11.89 -2.94 15.80
N GLY A 244 11.00 -3.46 16.66
CA GLY A 244 9.88 -2.70 17.22
C GLY A 244 10.24 -1.97 18.53
N ASP A 245 9.33 -1.09 18.96
CA ASP A 245 9.52 -0.12 20.07
C ASP A 245 9.79 -0.74 21.46
N ALA A 246 9.75 -2.07 21.60
CA ALA A 246 9.95 -2.78 22.87
C ALA A 246 10.70 -4.12 22.72
N GLY A 247 11.57 -4.26 21.71
CA GLY A 247 12.32 -5.50 21.45
C GLY A 247 11.51 -6.62 20.81
N GLN A 248 10.26 -6.36 20.43
CA GLN A 248 9.44 -7.27 19.62
C GLN A 248 9.77 -7.10 18.14
N TRP A 249 9.89 -8.22 17.42
CA TRP A 249 10.14 -8.19 15.98
C TRP A 249 8.88 -7.81 15.22
N ARG A 250 9.01 -6.83 14.31
CA ARG A 250 7.95 -6.37 13.43
C ARG A 250 8.27 -6.73 11.98
N ALA A 251 7.27 -7.11 11.20
CA ALA A 251 7.41 -7.33 9.77
C ALA A 251 7.07 -6.04 9.03
N GLY A 252 8.05 -5.52 8.29
CA GLY A 252 7.85 -4.46 7.31
C GLY A 252 7.71 -5.07 5.91
N SER A 253 6.95 -4.39 5.05
CA SER A 253 6.85 -4.73 3.63
C SER A 253 6.39 -6.18 3.37
N VAL A 254 5.30 -6.57 4.02
CA VAL A 254 4.70 -7.90 3.93
C VAL A 254 4.02 -8.08 2.57
N GLN A 255 4.37 -9.14 1.86
CA GLN A 255 3.84 -9.50 0.53
C GLN A 255 3.40 -10.96 0.54
N CYS A 256 2.25 -11.30 -0.05
CA CYS A 256 1.85 -12.70 -0.18
C CYS A 256 2.72 -13.38 -1.24
N VAL A 257 3.30 -14.51 -0.87
CA VAL A 257 4.01 -15.41 -1.79
C VAL A 257 3.06 -16.51 -2.26
N GLN A 258 2.17 -16.98 -1.38
CA GLN A 258 1.22 -18.04 -1.68
C GLN A 258 -0.07 -17.86 -0.89
N LYS A 259 -1.20 -17.74 -1.61
CA LYS A 259 -2.55 -17.79 -1.02
C LYS A 259 -2.80 -19.16 -0.40
N PRO A 260 -3.69 -19.28 0.61
CA PRO A 260 -3.92 -20.56 1.28
C PRO A 260 -4.32 -21.60 0.24
N THR A 261 -3.42 -22.54 -0.03
CA THR A 261 -3.70 -23.63 -0.96
C THR A 261 -4.69 -24.53 -0.24
N ALA A 262 -5.88 -24.69 -0.83
CA ALA A 262 -6.90 -25.59 -0.32
C ALA A 262 -6.41 -27.04 -0.41
N GLN A 263 -5.54 -27.45 0.52
CA GLN A 263 -5.18 -28.85 0.65
C GLN A 263 -4.78 -29.22 2.07
N LYS A 264 -5.60 -30.12 2.63
CA LYS A 264 -5.50 -30.85 3.89
C LYS A 264 -5.67 -30.05 5.18
N ARG A 265 -6.96 -29.97 5.56
CA ARG A 265 -7.40 -30.56 6.83
C ARG A 265 -6.64 -31.87 7.05
N LEU A 266 -5.76 -31.91 8.03
CA LEU A 266 -5.45 -33.04 8.91
C LEU A 266 -4.18 -32.66 9.69
N GLN A 267 -4.31 -32.65 11.03
CA GLN A 267 -3.24 -32.61 12.02
C GLN A 267 -2.67 -31.23 12.41
N SER A 268 -3.45 -30.47 13.18
CA SER A 268 -2.99 -29.97 14.49
C SER A 268 -4.21 -29.69 15.34
N ASP A 269 -4.78 -30.79 15.83
CA ASP A 269 -5.80 -30.78 16.87
C ASP A 269 -5.10 -30.50 18.20
N GLY A 270 -5.55 -29.47 18.92
CA GLY A 270 -4.88 -29.03 20.14
C GLY A 270 -5.46 -27.76 20.75
N ARG A 271 -6.77 -27.79 21.05
CA ARG A 271 -7.54 -26.78 21.80
C ARG A 271 -7.73 -25.41 21.13
N HIS A 272 -8.79 -25.28 20.34
CA HIS A 272 -9.76 -24.21 20.60
C HIS A 272 -11.16 -24.71 20.26
N LYS A 273 -12.05 -24.52 21.24
CA LYS A 273 -13.44 -25.00 21.26
C LYS A 273 -14.14 -24.76 19.92
N ASN A 274 -14.64 -25.88 19.40
CA ASN A 274 -15.82 -26.03 18.57
C ASN A 274 -16.78 -24.82 18.66
N GLN A 275 -16.80 -24.01 17.60
CA GLN A 275 -17.92 -23.11 17.32
C GLN A 275 -18.44 -23.43 15.91
N ASN A 276 -18.89 -24.68 15.75
CA ASN A 276 -20.09 -24.93 14.95
C ASN A 276 -21.27 -24.20 15.62
N GLN A 277 -21.36 -22.89 15.40
CA GLN A 277 -22.65 -22.20 15.37
C GLN A 277 -22.83 -21.78 13.93
N GLY A 278 -23.56 -22.63 13.20
CA GLY A 278 -24.06 -22.30 11.88
C GLY A 278 -24.85 -20.99 11.91
N ASP A 279 -25.09 -20.48 10.70
CA ASP A 279 -25.82 -19.28 10.29
C ASP A 279 -27.15 -18.93 11.00
N VAL A 280 -27.58 -19.71 11.98
CA VAL A 280 -28.73 -19.46 12.86
C VAL A 280 -28.56 -18.14 13.63
N GLY A 281 -27.34 -17.73 13.98
CA GLY A 281 -27.09 -16.45 14.66
C GLY A 281 -27.34 -15.22 13.79
N THR A 282 -26.93 -15.26 12.52
CA THR A 282 -27.12 -14.15 11.56
C THR A 282 -28.59 -14.05 11.14
N VAL A 283 -29.22 -15.19 10.82
CA VAL A 283 -30.64 -15.24 10.45
C VAL A 283 -31.52 -14.88 11.65
N GLY A 284 -31.22 -15.41 12.83
CA GLY A 284 -31.91 -15.08 14.08
C GLY A 284 -31.80 -13.60 14.44
N SER A 285 -30.63 -12.99 14.27
CA SER A 285 -30.47 -11.55 14.50
C SER A 285 -31.21 -10.70 13.48
N MET A 286 -31.33 -11.14 12.22
CA MET A 286 -32.08 -10.42 11.20
C MET A 286 -33.59 -10.50 11.45
N VAL A 287 -34.09 -11.68 11.81
CA VAL A 287 -35.49 -11.85 12.25
C VAL A 287 -35.77 -10.99 13.49
N PHE A 288 -34.86 -10.97 14.46
CA PHE A 288 -35.01 -10.14 15.66
C PHE A 288 -35.13 -8.65 15.34
N VAL A 289 -34.29 -8.10 14.46
CA VAL A 289 -34.35 -6.69 14.06
C VAL A 289 -35.65 -6.35 13.34
N VAL A 290 -36.10 -7.23 12.43
CA VAL A 290 -37.37 -7.04 11.71
C VAL A 290 -38.54 -7.09 12.69
N VAL A 291 -38.58 -8.08 13.58
CA VAL A 291 -39.63 -8.22 14.60
C VAL A 291 -39.64 -7.00 15.52
N LEU A 292 -38.47 -6.54 15.99
CA LEU A 292 -38.37 -5.34 16.84
C LEU A 292 -38.90 -4.09 16.12
N GLY A 293 -38.56 -3.91 14.84
CA GLY A 293 -39.08 -2.81 14.03
C GLY A 293 -40.60 -2.89 13.83
N LEU A 294 -41.13 -4.09 13.55
CA LEU A 294 -42.57 -4.31 13.41
C LEU A 294 -43.34 -4.11 14.72
N LEU A 295 -42.79 -4.58 15.86
CA LEU A 295 -43.38 -4.35 17.18
C LEU A 295 -43.41 -2.86 17.51
N PHE A 296 -42.34 -2.12 17.20
CA PHE A 296 -42.31 -0.68 17.40
C PHE A 296 -43.35 0.05 16.55
N VAL A 297 -43.42 -0.25 15.24
CA VAL A 297 -44.44 0.34 14.35
C VAL A 297 -45.85 -0.07 14.77
N GLY A 298 -46.05 -1.31 15.21
CA GLY A 298 -47.34 -1.79 15.72
C GLY A 298 -47.74 -1.11 17.03
N ALA A 299 -46.80 -0.87 17.95
CA ALA A 299 -47.05 -0.10 19.16
C ALA A 299 -47.40 1.36 18.85
N LEU A 300 -46.73 1.96 17.86
CA LEU A 300 -47.11 3.28 17.36
C LEU A 300 -48.50 3.26 16.71
N ALA A 301 -48.85 2.24 15.93
CA ALA A 301 -50.15 2.12 15.27
C ALA A 301 -51.30 1.93 16.26
N TYR A 302 -51.07 1.19 17.35
CA TYR A 302 -52.01 1.06 18.46
C TYR A 302 -52.30 2.41 19.12
N PHE A 303 -51.31 3.30 19.14
CA PHE A 303 -51.43 4.61 19.78
C PHE A 303 -51.94 5.70 18.82
N SER A 304 -51.39 5.78 17.61
CA SER A 304 -51.72 6.76 16.59
C SER A 304 -51.30 6.26 15.20
N GLU A 305 -52.29 6.09 14.31
CA GLU A 305 -52.05 5.70 12.91
C GLU A 305 -51.11 6.69 12.20
N ILE A 306 -51.21 7.99 12.50
CA ILE A 306 -50.40 9.05 11.90
C ILE A 306 -48.92 8.88 12.25
N LEU A 307 -48.60 8.59 13.52
CA LEU A 307 -47.22 8.38 13.95
C LEU A 307 -46.63 7.08 13.38
N ALA A 308 -47.44 6.04 13.23
CA ALA A 308 -47.04 4.81 12.57
C ALA A 308 -46.71 5.03 11.08
N VAL A 309 -47.58 5.72 10.34
CA VAL A 309 -47.34 6.05 8.92
C VAL A 309 -46.10 6.92 8.78
N TRP A 310 -45.94 7.93 9.63
CA TRP A 310 -44.73 8.78 9.65
C TRP A 310 -43.46 7.97 9.88
N SER A 311 -43.43 7.11 10.90
CA SER A 311 -42.26 6.26 11.19
C SER A 311 -41.95 5.29 10.03
N LEU A 312 -42.97 4.77 9.35
CA LEU A 312 -42.80 3.87 8.20
C LEU A 312 -42.17 4.61 7.01
N VAL A 313 -42.66 5.81 6.68
CA VAL A 313 -42.08 6.66 5.62
C VAL A 313 -40.62 7.00 5.96
N MET A 314 -40.35 7.45 7.19
CA MET A 314 -39.00 7.78 7.62
C MET A 314 -38.06 6.56 7.61
N SER A 315 -38.58 5.36 7.91
CA SER A 315 -37.82 4.10 7.87
C SER A 315 -37.41 3.74 6.44
N ILE A 316 -38.31 3.86 5.46
CA ILE A 316 -38.00 3.62 4.04
C ILE A 316 -36.94 4.59 3.54
N LEU A 317 -37.10 5.88 3.88
CA LEU A 317 -36.13 6.90 3.49
C LEU A 317 -34.75 6.60 4.14
N SER A 318 -34.71 6.21 5.43
CA SER A 318 -33.45 5.95 6.14
C SER A 318 -32.76 4.74 5.53
N PHE A 319 -33.49 3.64 5.32
CA PHE A 319 -32.98 2.45 4.65
C PHE A 319 -32.39 2.78 3.27
N SER A 320 -33.08 3.61 2.47
CA SER A 320 -32.62 4.04 1.16
C SER A 320 -31.34 4.88 1.21
N ALA A 321 -31.25 5.80 2.18
CA ALA A 321 -30.07 6.63 2.39
C ALA A 321 -28.84 5.82 2.79
N TYR A 322 -28.99 4.87 3.72
CA TYR A 322 -27.92 3.94 4.11
C TYR A 322 -27.49 3.04 2.94
N SER A 323 -28.44 2.59 2.10
CA SER A 323 -28.14 1.82 0.88
C SER A 323 -27.31 2.64 -0.11
N SER A 324 -27.66 3.92 -0.26
CA SER A 324 -27.07 4.82 -1.22
C SER A 324 -25.67 5.25 -0.79
N ASP A 325 -25.46 5.45 0.51
CA ASP A 325 -24.13 5.72 1.06
C ASP A 325 -23.18 4.54 0.79
N LYS A 326 -23.64 3.30 0.97
CA LYS A 326 -22.85 2.12 0.62
C LYS A 326 -22.55 2.03 -0.88
N LYS A 327 -23.53 2.29 -1.75
CA LYS A 327 -23.33 2.34 -3.21
C LYS A 327 -22.38 3.48 -3.64
N ALA A 328 -22.43 4.63 -2.96
CA ALA A 328 -21.53 5.75 -3.19
C ALA A 328 -20.09 5.44 -2.76
N ALA A 329 -19.93 4.73 -1.62
CA ALA A 329 -18.63 4.25 -1.16
C ALA A 329 -17.98 3.27 -2.15
N LEU A 330 -18.78 2.39 -2.78
CA LEU A 330 -18.30 1.46 -3.82
C LEU A 330 -17.94 2.18 -5.14
N ARG A 331 -18.69 3.22 -5.50
CA ARG A 331 -18.50 3.98 -6.76
C ARG A 331 -17.50 5.15 -6.64
N LYS A 332 -16.85 5.33 -5.49
CA LYS A 332 -15.92 6.45 -5.19
C LYS A 332 -16.53 7.84 -5.47
N THR A 333 -17.85 7.97 -5.31
CA THR A 333 -18.55 9.25 -5.43
C THR A 333 -18.68 9.94 -4.06
N TRP A 334 -19.15 11.19 -4.05
CA TRP A 334 -19.44 11.93 -2.80
C TRP A 334 -20.36 11.11 -1.88
N ARG A 335 -19.90 10.88 -0.64
CA ARG A 335 -20.61 10.13 0.40
C ARG A 335 -21.64 11.00 1.11
N VAL A 336 -22.65 10.38 1.71
CA VAL A 336 -23.64 11.09 2.52
C VAL A 336 -22.99 11.43 3.87
N SER A 337 -23.20 12.65 4.36
CA SER A 337 -22.66 13.05 5.67
C SER A 337 -23.32 12.23 6.78
N GLU A 338 -22.53 11.79 7.78
CA GLU A 338 -23.04 10.98 8.91
C GLU A 338 -24.18 11.70 9.66
N ASN A 339 -24.10 13.03 9.78
CA ASN A 339 -25.13 13.84 10.42
C ASN A 339 -26.50 13.74 9.73
N ARG A 340 -26.55 13.58 8.39
CA ARG A 340 -27.81 13.42 7.66
C ARG A 340 -28.48 12.08 8.00
N LEU A 341 -27.68 11.02 8.12
CA LEU A 341 -28.19 9.69 8.48
C LEU A 341 -28.74 9.69 9.92
N HIS A 342 -27.98 10.24 10.87
CA HIS A 342 -28.43 10.33 12.26
C HIS A 342 -29.65 11.24 12.45
N PHE A 343 -29.73 12.35 11.71
CA PHE A 343 -30.91 13.23 11.74
C PHE A 343 -32.18 12.51 11.27
N GLN A 344 -32.03 11.66 10.25
CA GLN A 344 -33.13 10.87 9.73
C GLN A 344 -33.57 9.75 10.68
N ASP A 345 -32.62 9.13 11.37
CA ASP A 345 -32.90 8.16 12.42
C ASP A 345 -33.62 8.82 13.62
N LEU A 346 -33.23 10.04 13.99
CA LEU A 346 -33.85 10.83 15.06
C LEU A 346 -35.32 11.20 14.75
N LEU A 347 -35.66 11.42 13.48
CA LEU A 347 -37.02 11.72 13.03
C LEU A 347 -37.96 10.50 12.98
N GLY A 348 -37.48 9.32 13.40
CA GLY A 348 -38.27 8.08 13.46
C GLY A 348 -37.93 7.06 12.37
N GLY A 349 -36.85 7.29 11.61
CA GLY A 349 -36.36 6.37 10.58
C GLY A 349 -35.42 5.27 11.09
N TRP A 350 -35.14 5.26 12.39
CA TRP A 350 -34.20 4.33 13.01
C TRP A 350 -34.52 2.84 12.78
N PRO A 351 -35.79 2.36 12.65
CA PRO A 351 -36.04 0.94 12.35
C PRO A 351 -35.47 0.55 10.98
N GLY A 352 -35.66 1.41 9.97
CA GLY A 352 -35.07 1.24 8.64
C GLY A 352 -33.55 1.37 8.64
N GLY A 353 -33.00 2.30 9.45
CA GLY A 353 -31.56 2.44 9.65
C GLY A 353 -30.93 1.22 10.33
N LEU A 354 -31.59 0.64 11.34
CA LEU A 354 -31.14 -0.56 12.06
C LEU A 354 -31.12 -1.77 11.12
N LEU A 355 -32.18 -1.94 10.32
CA LEU A 355 -32.27 -3.00 9.31
C LEU A 355 -31.17 -2.83 8.24
N ALA A 356 -30.97 -1.62 7.73
CA ALA A 356 -29.92 -1.31 6.77
C ALA A 356 -28.51 -1.61 7.30
N ARG A 357 -28.24 -1.27 8.57
CA ARG A 357 -26.96 -1.57 9.23
C ARG A 357 -26.72 -3.07 9.32
N HIS A 358 -27.74 -3.86 9.59
CA HIS A 358 -27.66 -5.32 9.67
C HIS A 358 -27.46 -5.97 8.29
N VAL A 359 -28.29 -5.60 7.30
CA VAL A 359 -28.25 -6.14 5.94
C VAL A 359 -26.93 -5.82 5.24
N TRP A 360 -26.43 -4.59 5.39
CA TRP A 360 -25.24 -4.16 4.67
C TRP A 360 -23.96 -4.18 5.49
N ARG A 361 -24.01 -4.63 6.75
CA ARG A 361 -22.87 -4.57 7.68
C ARG A 361 -22.21 -3.18 7.66
N HIS A 362 -23.01 -2.14 7.49
CA HIS A 362 -22.51 -0.79 7.29
C HIS A 362 -22.23 -0.17 8.66
N LYS A 363 -20.94 0.08 8.96
CA LYS A 363 -20.47 0.73 10.20
C LYS A 363 -20.99 0.08 11.50
N VAL A 364 -20.99 -1.27 11.54
CA VAL A 364 -21.34 -2.05 12.74
C VAL A 364 -20.22 -2.11 13.78
N SER A 365 -18.95 -1.88 13.39
CA SER A 365 -17.79 -1.91 14.30
C SER A 365 -17.27 -0.53 14.74
N LYS A 366 -17.76 0.58 14.14
CA LYS A 366 -17.31 1.94 14.48
C LYS A 366 -18.04 2.45 15.72
N THR A 367 -17.41 2.37 16.89
CA THR A 367 -18.00 2.68 18.21
C THR A 367 -18.71 4.04 18.25
N SER A 368 -18.10 5.09 17.71
CA SER A 368 -18.72 6.43 17.70
C SER A 368 -20.02 6.49 16.90
N PHE A 369 -20.10 5.77 15.77
CA PHE A 369 -21.33 5.71 14.96
C PHE A 369 -22.43 4.90 15.66
N VAL A 370 -22.06 3.80 16.31
CA VAL A 370 -23.00 2.96 17.09
C VAL A 370 -23.58 3.74 18.26
N ILE A 371 -22.75 4.49 18.99
CA ILE A 371 -23.17 5.32 20.12
C ILE A 371 -24.14 6.41 19.64
N THR A 372 -23.76 7.18 18.62
CA THR A 372 -24.62 8.27 18.10
C THR A 372 -25.95 7.74 17.58
N PHE A 373 -25.98 6.57 16.93
CA PHE A 373 -27.23 5.94 16.51
C PHE A 373 -28.13 5.56 17.70
N TRP A 374 -27.60 4.94 18.75
CA TRP A 374 -28.44 4.59 19.91
C TRP A 374 -28.92 5.83 20.67
N LEU A 375 -28.12 6.90 20.70
CA LEU A 375 -28.57 8.19 21.22
C LEU A 375 -29.76 8.73 20.43
N THR A 376 -29.77 8.66 19.09
CA THR A 376 -30.90 9.13 18.30
C THR A 376 -32.16 8.27 18.52
N VAL A 377 -32.01 6.96 18.70
CA VAL A 377 -33.14 6.05 19.07
C VAL A 377 -33.74 6.43 20.42
N VAL A 378 -32.90 6.60 21.45
CA VAL A 378 -33.36 6.95 22.80
C VAL A 378 -34.06 8.31 22.79
N LEU A 379 -33.47 9.31 22.13
CA LEU A 379 -34.06 10.64 21.99
C LEU A 379 -35.41 10.60 21.26
N ASN A 380 -35.53 9.80 20.19
CA ASN A 380 -36.79 9.64 19.47
C ASN A 380 -37.87 9.01 20.36
N ILE A 381 -37.55 7.93 21.09
CA ILE A 381 -38.49 7.27 22.00
C ILE A 381 -38.93 8.23 23.12
N LEU A 382 -38.00 8.97 23.72
CA LEU A 382 -38.33 9.97 24.74
C LEU A 382 -39.25 11.07 24.20
N ALA A 383 -38.98 11.57 22.98
CA ALA A 383 -39.83 12.54 22.32
C ALA A 383 -41.24 11.98 22.07
N MET A 384 -41.36 10.72 21.61
CA MET A 384 -42.66 10.09 21.39
C MET A 384 -43.44 9.87 22.69
N VAL A 385 -42.78 9.44 23.77
CA VAL A 385 -43.41 9.31 25.09
C VAL A 385 -43.84 10.66 25.65
N TRP A 386 -43.03 11.71 25.44
CA TRP A 386 -43.37 13.07 25.84
C TRP A 386 -44.60 13.57 25.07
N ILE A 387 -44.62 13.38 23.74
CA ILE A 387 -45.77 13.70 22.87
C ILE A 387 -47.00 12.93 23.36
N TRP A 388 -46.88 11.62 23.61
CA TRP A 388 -48.00 10.82 24.13
C TRP A 388 -48.60 11.41 25.40
N ARG A 389 -47.75 11.72 26.39
CA ARG A 389 -48.19 12.27 27.67
C ARG A 389 -48.89 13.63 27.55
N HIS A 390 -48.40 14.50 26.67
CA HIS A 390 -48.93 15.86 26.54
C HIS A 390 -50.09 15.95 25.54
N LEU A 391 -50.13 15.10 24.52
CA LEU A 391 -51.23 15.06 23.55
C LEU A 391 -52.49 14.43 24.14
N GLY A 392 -52.34 13.50 25.10
CA GLY A 392 -53.46 12.93 25.86
C GLY A 392 -54.18 13.93 26.77
N GLU A 393 -53.57 15.06 27.12
CA GLU A 393 -54.22 16.14 27.88
C GLU A 393 -55.00 17.12 26.96
N ILE A 394 -54.72 17.13 25.66
CA ILE A 394 -55.23 18.15 24.72
C ILE A 394 -56.43 17.63 23.87
N LEU A 395 -56.62 16.31 23.75
CA LEU A 395 -57.74 15.71 22.99
C LEU A 395 -58.39 14.55 23.78
N PRO A 396 -59.41 14.82 24.64
CA PRO A 396 -60.11 13.77 25.37
C PRO A 396 -61.14 12.98 24.53
N THR A 397 -61.23 13.21 23.23
CA THR A 397 -62.25 12.55 22.38
C THR A 397 -61.62 12.02 21.11
N PHE A 398 -61.52 10.69 21.02
CA PHE A 398 -61.89 9.82 19.91
C PHE A 398 -61.26 8.45 20.21
N ILE A 399 -61.85 7.76 21.20
CA ILE A 399 -61.82 6.30 21.32
C ILE A 399 -62.92 5.76 20.41
#